data_AF-A0A6J1W8I7-F1
#
_entry.id   AF-A0A6J1W8I7-F1
#
_cell.length_a   1.000
_cell.length_b   1.000
_cell.length_c   1.000
_cell.angle_alpha   90.00
_cell.angle_beta   90.00
_cell.angle_gamma   90.00
#
_symmetry.space_group_name_H-M   'P 1'
#
loop_
_entity.id
_entity.type
_entity.pdbx_description
1 polymer ?
#
loop_
_entity_poly.entity_id
_entity_poly.type
_entity_poly.pdbx_seq_one_letter_code
_entity_poly.pdbx_strand_id
1 'polypeptide(L)'
;MKIVLMVAEKPSLAQSIAKILSRGNMSSRKGLNGACSVHEFTGPFIGQTVHFKMTSVCGHVMTLDFIGKYNNWDKVDPAELFSKAPTEKKEANPKLNMVKFLQVEGRGCDYIVLWLDCDKEGENICFEVYRIIIFF
;
A
#
# COMPACT_ATOMS: atom_id res chain seq x y z
N MET A 1 7.72 22.62 4.35
CA MET A 1 6.42 22.17 4.91
C MET A 1 6.48 20.65 4.94
N LYS A 2 6.17 20.01 6.08
CA LYS A 2 6.25 18.56 6.18
C LYS A 2 5.16 17.88 5.34
N ILE A 3 5.43 16.67 4.87
CA ILE A 3 4.52 15.87 4.06
C ILE A 3 4.09 14.64 4.85
N VAL A 4 2.78 14.42 4.95
CA VAL A 4 2.18 13.24 5.58
C VAL A 4 1.55 12.37 4.50
N LEU A 5 2.13 11.19 4.26
CA LEU A 5 1.53 10.18 3.41
C LEU A 5 0.45 9.44 4.18
N MET A 6 -0.73 9.32 3.58
CA MET A 6 -1.85 8.55 4.12
C MET A 6 -2.21 7.45 3.11
N VAL A 7 -2.34 6.21 3.58
CA VAL A 7 -2.60 5.06 2.70
C VAL A 7 -3.83 4.29 3.18
N ALA A 8 -4.86 4.24 2.35
CA ALA A 8 -6.06 3.44 2.57
C ALA A 8 -6.03 2.11 1.81
N GLU A 9 -6.95 1.18 2.13
CA GLU A 9 -6.97 -0.15 1.50
C GLU A 9 -7.47 -0.14 0.04
N LYS A 10 -8.41 0.75 -0.29
CA LYS A 10 -9.08 0.79 -1.60
C LYS A 10 -9.17 2.22 -2.15
N PRO A 11 -9.17 2.42 -3.48
CA PRO A 11 -9.24 3.76 -4.08
C PRO A 11 -10.47 4.57 -3.67
N SER A 12 -11.64 3.93 -3.56
CA SER A 12 -12.88 4.58 -3.13
C SER A 12 -12.82 5.07 -1.69
N LEU A 13 -12.12 4.35 -0.81
CA LEU A 13 -11.93 4.72 0.59
C LEU A 13 -11.00 5.93 0.70
N ALA A 14 -9.86 5.92 0.01
CA ALA A 14 -8.94 7.05 -0.02
C ALA A 14 -9.62 8.35 -0.47
N GLN A 15 -10.43 8.28 -1.53
CA GLN A 15 -11.18 9.44 -2.01
C GLN A 15 -12.18 9.96 -0.96
N SER A 16 -12.93 9.04 -0.33
CA SER A 16 -13.94 9.39 0.67
C SER A 16 -13.31 10.02 1.91
N ILE A 17 -12.25 9.42 2.44
CA ILE A 17 -11.52 9.92 3.61
C ILE A 17 -10.88 11.29 3.29
N ALA A 18 -10.20 11.42 2.14
CA ALA A 18 -9.60 12.69 1.74
C ALA A 18 -10.65 13.81 1.60
N LYS A 19 -11.82 13.51 1.04
CA LYS A 19 -12.91 14.49 0.90
C LYS A 19 -13.43 14.96 2.27
N ILE A 20 -13.56 14.05 3.23
CA ILE A 20 -13.99 14.39 4.59
C ILE A 20 -12.92 15.24 5.30
N LEU A 21 -11.67 14.78 5.32
CA LEU A 21 -10.58 15.44 6.05
C LEU A 21 -10.23 16.82 5.46
N SER A 22 -10.33 16.97 4.14
CA SER A 22 -10.11 18.25 3.45
C SER A 22 -11.31 19.18 3.50
N ARG A 23 -12.47 18.74 4.02
CA ARG A 23 -13.75 19.46 3.94
C ARG A 23 -14.12 19.84 2.50
N GLY A 24 -13.79 18.97 1.55
CA GLY A 24 -13.98 19.18 0.11
C GLY A 24 -12.84 19.91 -0.60
N ASN A 25 -11.87 20.49 0.12
CA ASN A 25 -10.76 21.26 -0.45
C ASN A 25 -9.55 20.37 -0.73
N MET A 26 -9.69 19.41 -1.65
CA MET A 26 -8.59 18.55 -2.11
C MET A 26 -8.34 18.71 -3.60
N SER A 27 -7.07 18.59 -4.00
CA SER A 27 -6.66 18.38 -5.39
C SER A 27 -6.42 16.89 -5.61
N SER A 28 -6.80 16.37 -6.78
CA SER A 28 -6.61 14.95 -7.10
C SER A 28 -5.84 14.80 -8.39
N ARG A 29 -4.85 13.89 -8.40
CA ARG A 29 -4.14 13.47 -9.60
C ARG A 29 -4.11 11.96 -9.73
N LYS A 30 -3.92 11.46 -10.93
CA LYS A 30 -3.70 10.03 -11.16
C LYS A 30 -2.30 9.62 -10.72
N GLY A 31 -2.21 8.44 -10.10
CA GLY A 31 -0.95 7.77 -9.79
C GLY A 31 -0.35 7.11 -11.03
N LEU A 32 0.93 6.73 -10.94
CA LEU A 32 1.67 6.11 -12.06
C LEU A 32 1.08 4.78 -12.53
N ASN A 33 0.29 4.10 -11.69
CA ASN A 33 -0.35 2.83 -12.02
C ASN A 33 -1.72 2.98 -12.69
N GLY A 34 -2.25 4.20 -12.82
CA GLY A 34 -3.58 4.51 -13.38
C GLY A 34 -4.78 4.09 -12.51
N ALA A 35 -4.64 3.02 -11.73
CA ALA A 35 -5.66 2.49 -10.83
C ALA A 35 -5.85 3.38 -9.58
N CYS A 36 -4.75 3.78 -8.95
CA CYS A 36 -4.79 4.62 -7.76
C CYS A 36 -4.75 6.11 -8.14
N SER A 37 -5.36 6.92 -7.28
CA SER A 37 -5.26 8.38 -7.33
C SER A 37 -4.51 8.87 -6.08
N VAL A 38 -3.96 10.07 -6.18
CA VAL A 38 -3.35 10.79 -5.06
C VAL A 38 -4.18 12.04 -4.81
N HIS A 39 -4.66 12.19 -3.58
CA HIS A 39 -5.49 13.28 -3.12
C HIS A 39 -4.67 14.14 -2.15
N GLU A 40 -4.44 15.39 -2.54
CA GLU A 40 -3.52 16.29 -1.85
C GLU A 40 -4.29 17.48 -1.26
N PHE A 41 -3.97 17.84 -0.02
CA PHE A 41 -4.55 18.98 0.68
C PHE A 41 -3.66 19.45 1.82
N THR A 42 -3.85 20.67 2.31
CA THR A 42 -3.10 21.22 3.45
C THR A 42 -3.97 21.22 4.69
N GLY A 43 -3.39 20.89 5.85
CA GLY A 43 -4.11 20.90 7.12
C GLY A 43 -3.19 20.81 8.34
N PRO A 44 -3.77 20.90 9.56
CA PRO A 44 -3.01 20.74 10.80
C PRO A 44 -2.73 19.27 11.11
N PHE A 45 -1.51 18.96 11.55
CA PHE A 45 -1.08 17.66 12.03
C PHE A 45 -0.04 17.85 13.15
N ILE A 46 -0.30 17.31 14.35
CA ILE A 46 0.59 17.39 15.52
C ILE A 46 1.07 18.85 15.77
N GLY A 47 0.12 19.79 15.77
CA GLY A 47 0.39 21.21 16.01
C GLY A 47 1.14 21.95 14.88
N GLN A 48 1.34 21.34 13.72
CA GLN A 48 2.03 21.94 12.57
C GLN A 48 1.13 21.91 11.33
N THR A 49 1.26 22.90 10.45
CA THR A 49 0.65 22.84 9.12
C THR A 49 1.48 21.93 8.22
N VAL A 50 0.83 20.92 7.64
CA VAL A 50 1.46 19.90 6.79
C VAL A 50 0.74 19.78 5.46
N HIS A 51 1.46 19.21 4.48
CA HIS A 51 0.88 18.76 3.22
C HIS A 51 0.45 17.31 3.37
N PHE A 52 -0.84 17.05 3.31
CA PHE A 52 -1.39 15.71 3.29
C PHE A 52 -1.41 15.17 1.87
N LYS A 53 -1.02 13.90 1.77
CA LYS A 53 -1.03 13.14 0.52
C LYS A 53 -1.73 11.81 0.78
N MET A 54 -3.01 11.74 0.46
CA MET A 54 -3.82 10.53 0.63
C MET A 54 -3.82 9.71 -0.65
N THR A 55 -3.55 8.42 -0.53
CA THR A 55 -3.66 7.45 -1.63
C THR A 55 -4.14 6.11 -1.09
N SER A 56 -4.13 5.08 -1.92
CA SER A 56 -4.55 3.74 -1.53
C SER A 56 -3.70 2.66 -2.17
N VAL A 57 -3.83 1.46 -1.61
CA VAL A 57 -3.57 0.20 -2.32
C VAL A 57 -4.86 -0.27 -3.02
N CYS A 58 -4.87 -1.52 -3.50
CA CYS A 58 -6.02 -2.15 -4.14
C CYS A 58 -6.30 -3.51 -3.47
N GLY A 59 -6.47 -3.50 -2.14
CA GLY A 59 -6.43 -4.72 -1.32
C GLY A 59 -5.00 -5.16 -1.02
N HIS A 60 -4.79 -6.48 -0.90
CA HIS A 60 -3.46 -7.05 -0.66
C HIS A 60 -2.41 -6.57 -1.67
N VAL A 61 -1.27 -6.10 -1.16
CA VAL A 61 -0.14 -5.70 -2.01
C VAL A 61 0.67 -6.92 -2.40
N MET A 62 0.84 -7.84 -1.45
CA MET A 62 1.59 -9.07 -1.64
C MET A 62 0.73 -10.32 -1.47
N THR A 63 1.09 -11.38 -2.17
CA THR A 63 0.61 -12.75 -1.94
C THR A 63 1.77 -13.63 -1.50
N LEU A 64 1.48 -14.65 -0.70
CA LEU A 64 2.45 -15.67 -0.34
C LEU A 64 2.40 -16.79 -1.37
N ASP A 65 3.57 -17.19 -1.86
CA ASP A 65 3.72 -18.24 -2.86
C ASP A 65 4.98 -19.05 -2.56
N PHE A 66 5.11 -20.24 -3.15
CA PHE A 66 6.39 -20.95 -3.09
C PHE A 66 7.36 -20.40 -4.15
N ILE A 67 8.65 -20.62 -3.92
CA ILE A 67 9.66 -20.35 -4.94
C ILE A 67 9.36 -21.22 -6.16
N GLY A 68 9.50 -20.66 -7.37
CA GLY A 68 8.96 -21.21 -8.61
C GLY A 68 9.21 -22.70 -8.91
N LYS A 69 10.28 -23.31 -8.36
CA LYS A 69 10.51 -24.77 -8.48
C LYS A 69 9.43 -25.62 -7.80
N TYR A 70 8.72 -25.08 -6.82
CA TYR A 70 7.65 -25.73 -6.06
C TYR A 70 6.24 -25.44 -6.60
N ASN A 71 6.11 -24.60 -7.64
CA ASN A 71 4.81 -24.21 -8.21
C ASN A 71 4.33 -25.13 -9.35
N ASN A 72 4.99 -26.27 -9.55
CA ASN A 72 4.62 -27.26 -10.54
C ASN A 72 4.08 -28.52 -9.86
N TRP A 73 2.77 -28.73 -9.99
CA TRP A 73 2.04 -29.85 -9.39
C TRP A 73 2.59 -31.23 -9.79
N ASP A 74 3.15 -31.37 -10.99
CA ASP A 74 3.66 -32.64 -11.51
C ASP A 74 5.11 -32.94 -11.08
N LYS A 75 5.81 -31.95 -10.52
CA LYS A 75 7.27 -32.02 -10.26
C LYS A 75 7.63 -31.95 -8.78
N VAL A 76 6.64 -31.90 -7.90
CA VAL A 76 6.83 -31.66 -6.47
C VAL A 76 6.09 -32.73 -5.70
N ASP A 77 6.82 -33.44 -4.84
CA ASP A 77 6.17 -34.26 -3.82
C ASP A 77 5.44 -33.33 -2.83
N PRO A 78 4.11 -33.44 -2.67
CA PRO A 78 3.34 -32.58 -1.79
C PRO A 78 3.82 -32.56 -0.34
N ALA A 79 4.48 -33.63 0.14
CA ALA A 79 5.05 -33.68 1.48
C ALA A 79 6.18 -32.64 1.67
N GLU A 80 6.90 -32.27 0.61
CA GLU A 80 7.97 -31.27 0.68
C GLU A 80 7.44 -29.86 0.98
N LEU A 81 6.18 -29.58 0.67
CA LEU A 81 5.55 -28.26 0.89
C LEU A 81 5.41 -27.91 2.38
N PHE A 82 5.43 -28.90 3.28
CA PHE A 82 5.30 -28.67 4.72
C PHE A 82 6.59 -28.23 5.41
N SER A 83 7.76 -28.57 4.85
CA SER A 83 9.05 -28.41 5.59
C SER A 83 10.26 -28.04 4.74
N LYS A 84 10.30 -28.44 3.46
CA LYS A 84 11.45 -28.20 2.58
C LYS A 84 11.25 -27.01 1.66
N ALA A 85 10.00 -26.69 1.31
CA ALA A 85 9.68 -25.63 0.38
C ALA A 85 9.69 -24.25 1.06
N PRO A 86 10.65 -23.36 0.73
CA PRO A 86 10.62 -21.98 1.19
C PRO A 86 9.50 -21.20 0.48
N THR A 87 8.88 -20.29 1.21
CA THR A 87 7.87 -19.36 0.70
C THR A 87 8.47 -17.98 0.43
N GLU A 88 7.93 -17.27 -0.55
CA GLU A 88 8.26 -15.89 -0.87
C GLU A 88 7.01 -15.03 -0.98
N LYS A 89 7.14 -13.72 -0.71
CA LYS A 89 6.08 -12.75 -0.98
C LYS A 89 6.26 -12.20 -2.40
N LYS A 90 5.22 -12.28 -3.23
CA LYS A 90 5.16 -11.70 -4.58
C LYS A 90 4.10 -10.61 -4.65
N GLU A 91 4.19 -9.68 -5.59
CA GLU A 91 3.09 -8.74 -5.81
C GLU A 91 1.81 -9.49 -6.19
N ALA A 92 0.72 -9.19 -5.49
CA ALA A 92 -0.58 -9.82 -5.70
C ALA A 92 -1.10 -9.58 -7.13
N ASN A 93 -0.83 -8.38 -7.66
CA ASN A 93 -1.13 -8.03 -9.04
C ASN A 93 0.05 -7.25 -9.66
N PRO A 94 0.98 -7.96 -10.33
CA PRO A 94 2.17 -7.34 -10.93
C PRO A 94 1.86 -6.24 -11.96
N LYS A 95 0.67 -6.25 -12.57
CA LYS A 95 0.28 -5.22 -13.55
C LYS A 95 0.07 -3.84 -12.90
N LEU A 96 -0.26 -3.81 -11.61
CA LEU A 96 -0.47 -2.57 -10.87
C LEU A 96 0.84 -1.91 -10.43
N ASN A 97 1.98 -2.64 -10.44
CA ASN A 97 3.27 -2.16 -9.96
C ASN A 97 3.14 -1.43 -8.61
N MET A 98 2.43 -2.06 -7.67
CA MET A 98 1.96 -1.39 -6.45
C MET A 98 3.14 -0.99 -5.55
N VAL A 99 4.17 -1.85 -5.50
CA VAL A 99 5.40 -1.57 -4.75
C VAL A 99 6.06 -0.31 -5.27
N LYS A 100 6.27 -0.21 -6.59
CA LYS A 100 6.87 0.98 -7.22
C LYS A 100 6.02 2.23 -7.01
N PHE A 101 4.70 2.10 -7.08
CA PHE A 101 3.78 3.20 -6.79
C PHE A 101 3.96 3.75 -5.38
N LEU A 102 3.93 2.88 -4.36
CA LEU A 102 4.11 3.28 -2.96
C LEU A 102 5.49 3.88 -2.70
N GLN A 103 6.56 3.33 -3.30
CA GLN A 103 7.91 3.89 -3.18
C GLN A 103 7.99 5.30 -3.76
N VAL A 104 7.42 5.52 -4.95
CA VAL A 104 7.40 6.85 -5.58
C VAL A 104 6.60 7.84 -4.74
N GLU A 105 5.42 7.44 -4.26
CA GLU A 105 4.56 8.35 -3.53
C GLU A 105 5.01 8.59 -2.08
N GLY A 106 5.72 7.64 -1.47
CA GLY A 106 6.30 7.75 -0.13
C GLY A 106 7.65 8.46 -0.08
N ARG A 107 8.36 8.57 -1.21
CA ARG A 107 9.65 9.27 -1.25
C ARG A 107 9.51 10.72 -0.80
N GLY A 108 10.33 11.12 0.18
CA GLY A 108 10.36 12.47 0.72
C GLY A 108 9.18 12.82 1.64
N CYS A 109 8.37 11.84 2.06
CA CYS A 109 7.37 12.04 3.10
C CYS A 109 8.02 11.95 4.49
N ASP A 110 7.59 12.81 5.41
CA ASP A 110 8.11 12.88 6.78
C ASP A 110 7.36 11.92 7.72
N TYR A 111 6.08 11.69 7.46
CA TYR A 111 5.22 10.83 8.26
C TYR A 111 4.37 9.92 7.36
N ILE A 112 4.00 8.77 7.92
CA ILE A 112 3.02 7.86 7.34
C ILE A 112 1.85 7.66 8.32
N VAL A 113 0.63 7.69 7.80
CA VAL A 113 -0.60 7.35 8.54
C VAL A 113 -1.34 6.26 7.76
N LEU A 114 -1.60 5.14 8.43
CA LEU A 114 -2.21 3.96 7.83
C LEU A 114 -3.72 4.02 8.07
N TRP A 115 -4.50 4.05 6.99
CA TRP A 115 -5.96 4.15 6.94
C TRP A 115 -6.59 2.90 6.33
N LEU A 116 -6.03 1.74 6.63
CA LEU A 116 -6.52 0.44 6.18
C LEU A 116 -7.70 -0.01 7.05
N ASP A 117 -8.45 -1.01 6.59
CA ASP A 117 -9.62 -1.47 7.32
C ASP A 117 -9.20 -2.03 8.69
N CYS A 118 -9.95 -1.72 9.75
CA CYS A 118 -9.55 -2.01 11.14
C CYS A 118 -9.82 -3.48 11.53
N ASP A 119 -9.28 -4.42 10.77
CA ASP A 119 -9.32 -5.85 11.04
C ASP A 119 -7.92 -6.49 10.86
N LYS A 120 -7.82 -7.81 11.06
CA LYS A 120 -6.55 -8.52 10.96
C LYS A 120 -5.95 -8.49 9.55
N GLU A 121 -6.79 -8.43 8.52
CA GLU A 121 -6.35 -8.38 7.13
C GLU A 121 -5.76 -7.01 6.83
N GLY A 122 -6.46 -5.94 7.21
CA GLY A 122 -5.99 -4.57 7.09
C GLY A 122 -4.68 -4.33 7.86
N GLU A 123 -4.54 -4.86 9.09
CA GLU A 123 -3.28 -4.80 9.84
C GLU A 123 -2.13 -5.56 9.15
N ASN A 124 -2.38 -6.69 8.49
CA ASN A 124 -1.32 -7.34 7.70
C ASN A 124 -0.89 -6.46 6.51
N ILE A 125 -1.85 -5.83 5.83
CA ILE A 125 -1.55 -4.92 4.71
C ILE A 125 -0.84 -3.64 5.23
N CYS A 126 -1.13 -3.17 6.44
CA CYS A 126 -0.39 -2.09 7.11
C CYS A 126 1.11 -2.39 7.13
N PHE A 127 1.50 -3.60 7.55
CA PHE A 127 2.91 -4.01 7.57
C PHE A 127 3.51 -4.16 6.17
N GLU A 128 2.73 -4.56 5.16
CA GLU A 128 3.20 -4.59 3.76
C GLU A 128 3.53 -3.19 3.26
N VAL A 129 2.60 -2.24 3.44
CA VAL A 129 2.76 -0.83 3.06
C VAL A 129 3.95 -0.20 3.80
N TYR A 130 4.01 -0.39 5.13
CA TYR A 130 5.10 0.11 5.96
C TYR A 130 6.45 -0.42 5.48
N ARG A 131 6.55 -1.73 5.22
CA ARG A 131 7.80 -2.35 4.78
C ARG A 131 8.26 -1.80 3.43
N ILE A 132 7.32 -1.58 2.51
CA ILE A 132 7.62 -1.04 1.18
C ILE A 132 8.12 0.41 1.24
N ILE A 133 7.57 1.22 2.13
CA ILE A 133 7.87 2.67 2.21
C ILE A 133 9.11 2.96 3.05
N ILE A 134 9.39 2.19 4.10
CA ILE A 134 10.53 2.47 5.01
C ILE A 134 11.83 1.80 4.57
N PHE A 135 11.76 0.61 3.96
CA PHE A 135 12.95 -0.18 3.65
C PHE A 135 13.33 -0.17 2.15
N PHE A 136 12.96 0.89 1.42
CA PHE A 136 13.44 1.13 0.05
C PHE A 136 14.48 2.26 0.00
#